data_AF-A0A3C0GR48-F1
#
_entry.id   AF-A0A3C0GR48-F1
#
_cell.length_a   1.000
_cell.length_b   1.000
_cell.length_c   1.000
_cell.angle_alpha   90.00
_cell.angle_beta   90.00
_cell.angle_gamma   90.00
#
_symmetry.space_group_name_H-M   'P 1'
#
loop_
_entity.id
_entity.type
_entity.pdbx_description
1 polymer ?
#
loop_
_entity_poly.entity_id
_entity_poly.type
_entity_poly.pdbx_seq_one_letter_code
_entity_poly.pdbx_strand_id
1 'polypeptide(L)'
;MTVSVPRSARPAVLPLALALACASQALPAFGQGLQTSFEPGEPVPLGGTQAVQAGIGNGPRSPYAAKPGVGYTGLHALHYASRGGPGQRRLFDTDLAIEADTTLSWLVLPEIVGTDTVASTYVSLDLLLDDGSRVSASAARDQHGIALGAAAQGDSKTLYPQQWARKAVRLGDVPALRGRRVVAVELQVASAEGAPVSGWIDDVRLDAQPRSAPQRPSDWVLTTRGTQANGTFSRGNNFPATAVPHGFNFWTPVTDAGALNWLYRWNEQNDARNRPQLQALALSHQPSPWMGDRQTFQVMPSASRGVPEADRAKRALAFSRDHELARPYRYEVQFDNGIGAAIAPTDHAALFRFRFPDKGDANLLFDNVDARGGLTLDAASQTLSGYTDTRSGLSNGATRMYVVA
;
A
#
# COMPACT_ATOMS: atom_id res chain seq x y z
N MET A 1 -8.45 56.18 -64.36
CA MET A 1 -7.75 55.10 -65.09
C MET A 1 -7.12 54.20 -64.03
N THR A 2 -7.57 53.00 -63.70
CA THR A 2 -8.48 51.96 -64.25
C THR A 2 -8.97 51.19 -63.00
N VAL A 3 -10.21 51.36 -62.48
CA VAL A 3 -11.44 50.54 -62.69
C VAL A 3 -11.14 49.02 -62.73
N SER A 4 -11.63 48.13 -61.87
CA SER A 4 -13.03 47.78 -61.46
C SER A 4 -13.02 46.83 -60.24
N VAL A 5 -13.72 47.11 -59.12
CA VAL A 5 -15.10 46.68 -58.70
C VAL A 5 -15.22 45.21 -58.20
N PRO A 6 -15.89 44.96 -57.05
CA PRO A 6 -15.87 43.69 -56.30
C PRO A 6 -17.09 42.79 -56.61
N ARG A 7 -17.06 41.53 -56.14
CA ARG A 7 -18.25 40.65 -56.14
C ARG A 7 -18.41 39.85 -54.85
N SER A 8 -19.63 39.93 -54.33
CA SER A 8 -20.21 39.23 -53.21
C SER A 8 -20.82 37.87 -53.61
N ALA A 9 -20.87 36.99 -52.62
CA ALA A 9 -21.88 35.96 -52.29
C ALA A 9 -22.28 34.89 -53.32
N ARG A 10 -22.15 33.63 -52.91
CA ARG A 10 -23.13 32.52 -53.14
C ARG A 10 -22.91 31.37 -52.13
N PRO A 11 -23.93 30.53 -51.89
CA PRO A 11 -24.24 29.96 -50.58
C PRO A 11 -23.56 28.61 -50.29
N ALA A 12 -23.45 28.29 -49.00
CA ALA A 12 -23.02 26.99 -48.48
C ALA A 12 -24.08 25.92 -48.75
N VAL A 13 -23.65 24.82 -49.38
CA VAL A 13 -24.42 23.58 -49.53
C VAL A 13 -23.83 22.58 -48.52
N LEU A 14 -24.65 22.13 -47.58
CA LEU A 14 -24.36 21.03 -46.65
C LEU A 14 -24.20 19.71 -47.41
N PRO A 15 -23.17 18.88 -47.14
CA PRO A 15 -23.26 17.46 -47.42
C PRO A 15 -23.77 16.71 -46.18
N LEU A 16 -24.91 16.05 -46.36
CA LEU A 16 -25.52 15.09 -45.45
C LEU A 16 -24.57 13.87 -45.32
N ALA A 17 -23.88 13.72 -44.19
CA ALA A 17 -23.08 12.54 -43.90
C ALA A 17 -23.98 11.43 -43.33
N LEU A 18 -24.05 10.32 -44.06
CA LEU A 18 -24.72 9.06 -43.69
C LEU A 18 -24.10 8.51 -42.39
N ALA A 19 -24.92 8.36 -41.34
CA ALA A 19 -24.53 7.64 -40.14
C ALA A 19 -24.59 6.12 -40.41
N LEU A 20 -23.43 5.48 -40.60
CA LEU A 20 -23.33 4.03 -40.45
C LEU A 20 -23.29 3.69 -38.96
N ALA A 21 -24.38 3.11 -38.46
CA ALA A 21 -24.43 2.47 -37.16
C ALA A 21 -23.58 1.18 -37.20
N CYS A 22 -22.31 1.28 -36.80
CA CYS A 22 -21.52 0.11 -36.46
C CYS A 22 -21.97 -0.38 -35.07
N ALA A 23 -22.86 -1.39 -35.06
CA ALA A 23 -23.07 -2.20 -33.88
C ALA A 23 -21.73 -2.86 -33.51
N SER A 24 -21.11 -2.39 -32.43
CA SER A 24 -19.93 -3.02 -31.84
C SER A 24 -20.34 -4.39 -31.30
N GLN A 25 -20.11 -5.44 -32.08
CA GLN A 25 -20.11 -6.79 -31.53
C GLN A 25 -18.94 -6.89 -30.55
N ALA A 26 -19.25 -7.02 -29.26
CA ALA A 26 -18.25 -7.25 -28.24
C ALA A 26 -17.54 -8.59 -28.53
N LEU A 27 -16.30 -8.50 -28.99
CA LEU A 27 -15.41 -9.66 -29.02
C LEU A 27 -15.13 -10.07 -27.56
N PRO A 28 -15.10 -11.38 -27.23
CA PRO A 28 -14.70 -11.84 -25.91
C PRO A 28 -13.28 -11.34 -25.61
N ALA A 29 -13.11 -10.72 -24.43
CA ALA A 29 -11.83 -10.22 -23.95
C ALA A 29 -10.89 -11.37 -23.61
N PHE A 30 -10.24 -11.96 -24.61
CA PHE A 30 -9.14 -12.90 -24.42
C PHE A 30 -7.86 -12.14 -24.08
N GLY A 31 -7.22 -12.48 -22.96
CA GLY A 31 -5.82 -12.13 -22.67
C GLY A 31 -5.53 -10.94 -21.74
N GLN A 32 -6.50 -10.41 -21.00
CA GLN A 32 -6.20 -9.47 -19.91
C GLN A 32 -6.05 -10.21 -18.58
N GLY A 33 -5.03 -9.87 -17.80
CA GLY A 33 -4.84 -10.39 -16.45
C GLY A 33 -6.05 -10.09 -15.55
N LEU A 34 -6.22 -10.89 -14.50
CA LEU A 34 -7.22 -10.62 -13.45
C LEU A 34 -6.60 -9.69 -12.41
N GLN A 35 -7.25 -8.57 -12.11
CA GLN A 35 -6.90 -7.71 -10.98
C GLN A 35 -8.17 -7.17 -10.35
N THR A 36 -8.32 -7.32 -9.03
CA THR A 36 -9.45 -6.78 -8.27
C THR A 36 -9.08 -6.56 -6.81
N SER A 37 -9.46 -5.39 -6.30
CA SER A 37 -9.59 -5.04 -4.89
C SER A 37 -11.06 -4.93 -4.46
N PHE A 38 -11.96 -5.48 -5.31
CA PHE A 38 -13.40 -5.52 -5.11
C PHE A 38 -14.07 -4.14 -5.07
N GLU A 39 -13.43 -3.12 -5.65
CA GLU A 39 -14.02 -1.79 -5.79
C GLU A 39 -15.07 -1.74 -6.92
N PRO A 40 -15.99 -0.75 -6.90
CA PRO A 40 -16.97 -0.60 -7.96
C PRO A 40 -16.35 -0.50 -9.35
N GLY A 41 -16.77 -1.39 -10.26
CA GLY A 41 -16.25 -1.47 -11.63
C GLY A 41 -15.12 -2.48 -11.84
N GLU A 42 -14.62 -3.11 -10.78
CA GLU A 42 -13.62 -4.17 -10.84
C GLU A 42 -14.28 -5.56 -11.01
N PRO A 43 -13.52 -6.60 -11.41
CA PRO A 43 -14.00 -7.98 -11.43
C PRO A 43 -14.60 -8.42 -10.08
N VAL A 44 -15.79 -9.01 -10.14
CA VAL A 44 -16.54 -9.51 -8.97
C VAL A 44 -16.56 -11.05 -8.93
N PRO A 45 -16.60 -11.68 -7.74
CA PRO A 45 -16.63 -13.13 -7.65
C PRO A 45 -17.94 -13.70 -8.20
N LEU A 46 -17.89 -14.92 -8.71
CA LEU A 46 -19.06 -15.67 -9.15
C LEU A 46 -20.08 -15.83 -8.01
N GLY A 47 -21.34 -15.59 -8.34
CA GLY A 47 -22.47 -15.72 -7.42
C GLY A 47 -22.84 -17.18 -7.11
N GLY A 48 -23.82 -17.35 -6.21
CA GLY A 48 -24.40 -18.65 -5.88
C GLY A 48 -24.09 -19.15 -4.46
N THR A 49 -24.95 -20.06 -3.99
CA THR A 49 -24.84 -20.71 -2.68
C THR A 49 -23.93 -21.93 -2.80
N GLN A 50 -22.82 -21.92 -2.07
CA GLN A 50 -21.87 -23.03 -1.98
C GLN A 50 -21.52 -23.28 -0.51
N ALA A 51 -20.80 -24.37 -0.22
CA ALA A 51 -20.34 -24.70 1.13
C ALA A 51 -19.49 -23.57 1.74
N VAL A 52 -18.64 -22.95 0.91
CA VAL A 52 -17.94 -21.71 1.26
C VAL A 52 -18.76 -20.52 0.76
N GLN A 53 -19.18 -19.67 1.70
CA GLN A 53 -19.82 -18.41 1.39
C GLN A 53 -18.75 -17.38 1.05
N ALA A 54 -19.02 -16.55 0.05
CA ALA A 54 -18.17 -15.41 -0.27
C ALA A 54 -19.03 -14.23 -0.72
N GLY A 55 -18.70 -13.02 -0.29
CA GLY A 55 -19.43 -11.81 -0.63
C GLY A 55 -18.56 -10.57 -0.43
N ILE A 56 -18.74 -9.58 -1.29
CA ILE A 56 -18.03 -8.30 -1.16
C ILE A 56 -18.64 -7.54 0.02
N GLY A 57 -17.78 -7.05 0.90
CA GLY A 57 -18.12 -6.17 2.01
C GLY A 57 -17.04 -5.13 2.21
N ASN A 58 -17.19 -4.28 3.23
CA ASN A 58 -16.25 -3.17 3.41
C ASN A 58 -14.87 -3.65 3.89
N GLY A 59 -14.82 -4.64 4.79
CA GLY A 59 -13.56 -5.17 5.30
C GLY A 59 -13.64 -5.64 6.75
N PRO A 60 -12.52 -6.14 7.31
CA PRO A 60 -12.45 -6.66 8.66
C PRO A 60 -12.79 -5.60 9.70
N ARG A 61 -13.64 -5.96 10.68
CA ARG A 61 -14.07 -5.02 11.74
C ARG A 61 -13.03 -4.82 12.84
N SER A 62 -12.09 -5.76 12.99
CA SER A 62 -11.10 -5.72 14.08
C SER A 62 -9.72 -6.22 13.64
N PRO A 63 -9.14 -5.72 12.54
CA PRO A 63 -7.74 -5.98 12.22
C PRO A 63 -6.85 -5.38 13.32
N TYR A 64 -5.76 -6.07 13.69
CA TYR A 64 -4.91 -5.58 14.77
C TYR A 64 -4.10 -4.34 14.39
N ALA A 65 -3.59 -4.24 13.16
CA ALA A 65 -2.68 -3.16 12.74
C ALA A 65 -3.02 -2.61 11.34
N ALA A 66 -4.31 -2.50 11.02
CA ALA A 66 -4.82 -1.90 9.79
C ALA A 66 -6.11 -1.12 10.08
N LYS A 67 -6.55 -0.28 9.14
CA LYS A 67 -7.78 0.49 9.31
C LYS A 67 -9.00 -0.46 9.39
N PRO A 68 -9.83 -0.38 10.43
CA PRO A 68 -11.04 -1.21 10.52
C PRO A 68 -12.10 -0.82 9.49
N GLY A 69 -12.84 -1.82 9.01
CA GLY A 69 -14.03 -1.63 8.16
C GLY A 69 -13.74 -1.18 6.74
N VAL A 70 -12.52 -1.43 6.24
CA VAL A 70 -12.09 -1.17 4.85
C VAL A 70 -11.22 -2.32 4.35
N GLY A 71 -11.01 -2.42 3.04
CA GLY A 71 -10.06 -3.35 2.43
C GLY A 71 -8.61 -3.07 2.83
N TYR A 72 -7.69 -3.85 2.28
CA TYR A 72 -6.26 -3.56 2.44
C TYR A 72 -5.85 -2.31 1.66
N THR A 73 -6.28 -2.20 0.40
CA THR A 73 -5.96 -1.06 -0.49
C THR A 73 -7.15 -0.12 -0.65
N GLY A 74 -8.35 -0.66 -0.84
CA GLY A 74 -9.58 0.09 -1.09
C GLY A 74 -10.50 0.20 0.12
N LEU A 75 -11.78 0.46 -0.15
CA LEU A 75 -12.89 0.49 0.82
C LEU A 75 -13.64 -0.84 0.89
N HIS A 76 -13.36 -1.78 0.00
CA HIS A 76 -14.01 -3.08 -0.08
C HIS A 76 -12.99 -4.23 -0.02
N ALA A 77 -13.48 -5.41 0.31
CA ALA A 77 -12.75 -6.66 0.25
C ALA A 77 -13.75 -7.83 0.15
N LEU A 78 -13.27 -9.00 -0.24
CA LEU A 78 -14.06 -10.22 -0.27
C LEU A 78 -14.09 -10.88 1.10
N HIS A 79 -15.25 -10.89 1.76
CA HIS A 79 -15.48 -11.72 2.94
C HIS A 79 -15.68 -13.18 2.52
N TYR A 80 -15.10 -14.11 3.26
CA TYR A 80 -15.40 -15.53 3.14
C TYR A 80 -15.79 -16.14 4.49
N ALA A 81 -16.65 -17.15 4.45
CA ALA A 81 -17.01 -17.94 5.62
C ALA A 81 -17.38 -19.39 5.26
N SER A 82 -17.10 -20.32 6.17
CA SER A 82 -17.58 -21.71 6.09
C SER A 82 -17.95 -22.21 7.48
N ARG A 83 -18.93 -23.12 7.55
CA ARG A 83 -19.34 -23.79 8.79
C ARG A 83 -18.25 -24.73 9.35
N GLY A 84 -17.20 -24.97 8.57
CA GLY A 84 -16.01 -25.72 8.94
C GLY A 84 -15.74 -26.92 8.05
N GLY A 85 -14.56 -27.53 8.22
CA GLY A 85 -14.06 -28.59 7.36
C GLY A 85 -13.52 -28.08 6.02
N PRO A 86 -13.04 -28.99 5.16
CA PRO A 86 -12.54 -28.63 3.85
C PRO A 86 -13.68 -28.09 2.97
N GLY A 87 -13.41 -26.99 2.28
CA GLY A 87 -14.36 -26.35 1.39
C GLY A 87 -13.65 -25.67 0.23
N GLN A 88 -14.32 -25.63 -0.91
CA GLN A 88 -13.84 -24.95 -2.10
C GLN A 88 -14.96 -24.13 -2.73
N ARG A 89 -14.59 -22.98 -3.29
CA ARG A 89 -15.46 -22.15 -4.12
C ARG A 89 -14.70 -21.57 -5.30
N ARG A 90 -15.23 -21.76 -6.50
CA ARG A 90 -14.77 -21.05 -7.70
C ARG A 90 -15.14 -19.56 -7.59
N LEU A 91 -14.15 -18.68 -7.63
CA LEU A 91 -14.35 -17.23 -7.52
C LEU A 91 -14.39 -16.54 -8.87
N PHE A 92 -13.52 -16.91 -9.79
CA PHE A 92 -13.41 -16.26 -11.10
C PHE A 92 -13.22 -17.29 -12.20
N ASP A 93 -13.84 -17.04 -13.34
CA ASP A 93 -13.48 -17.67 -14.60
C ASP A 93 -12.38 -16.85 -15.25
N THR A 94 -11.36 -17.52 -15.76
CA THR A 94 -10.23 -16.87 -16.42
C THR A 94 -9.86 -17.65 -17.67
N ASP A 95 -9.03 -17.06 -18.52
CA ASP A 95 -8.44 -17.76 -19.66
C ASP A 95 -7.04 -17.21 -19.93
N LEU A 96 -6.18 -17.27 -18.90
CA LEU A 96 -4.83 -16.68 -18.92
C LEU A 96 -3.76 -17.74 -19.14
N ALA A 97 -2.90 -17.55 -20.14
CA ALA A 97 -1.70 -18.36 -20.32
C ALA A 97 -0.65 -18.07 -19.23
N ILE A 98 0.00 -19.10 -18.72
CA ILE A 98 1.12 -18.96 -17.80
C ILE A 98 2.40 -18.72 -18.61
N GLU A 99 2.89 -17.49 -18.56
CA GLU A 99 4.12 -17.02 -19.17
C GLU A 99 5.25 -16.91 -18.12
N ALA A 100 6.45 -16.53 -18.56
CA ALA A 100 7.65 -16.48 -17.72
C ALA A 100 7.52 -15.60 -16.47
N ASP A 101 6.75 -14.51 -16.54
CA ASP A 101 6.54 -13.57 -15.44
C ASP A 101 5.14 -13.64 -14.82
N THR A 102 4.30 -14.60 -15.23
CA THR A 102 2.95 -14.75 -14.68
C THR A 102 3.03 -15.08 -13.20
N THR A 103 2.36 -14.27 -12.40
CA THR A 103 2.32 -14.35 -10.94
C THR A 103 0.89 -14.27 -10.45
N LEU A 104 0.52 -15.18 -9.54
CA LEU A 104 -0.66 -15.02 -8.69
C LEU A 104 -0.23 -14.30 -7.41
N SER A 105 -0.96 -13.28 -6.98
CA SER A 105 -0.83 -12.69 -5.65
C SER A 105 -2.18 -12.25 -5.09
N TRP A 106 -2.30 -12.27 -3.76
CA TRP A 106 -3.48 -11.76 -3.05
C TRP A 106 -3.11 -11.34 -1.62
N LEU A 107 -3.97 -10.54 -1.01
CA LEU A 107 -3.97 -10.23 0.41
C LEU A 107 -5.02 -11.11 1.10
N VAL A 108 -4.70 -11.61 2.30
CA VAL A 108 -5.61 -12.42 3.10
C VAL A 108 -5.53 -12.03 4.57
N LEU A 109 -6.68 -11.95 5.24
CA LEU A 109 -6.80 -11.76 6.68
C LEU A 109 -7.73 -12.83 7.26
N PRO A 110 -7.17 -13.85 7.92
CA PRO A 110 -7.94 -14.79 8.73
C PRO A 110 -8.56 -14.10 9.95
N GLU A 111 -9.83 -14.34 10.26
CA GLU A 111 -10.47 -13.84 11.48
C GLU A 111 -10.43 -14.88 12.61
N ILE A 112 -10.41 -14.40 13.85
CA ILE A 112 -10.68 -15.22 15.04
C ILE A 112 -12.18 -15.50 15.10
N VAL A 113 -12.58 -16.77 15.19
CA VAL A 113 -13.99 -17.18 15.29
C VAL A 113 -14.23 -17.78 16.68
N GLY A 114 -15.07 -17.12 17.48
CA GLY A 114 -15.23 -17.49 18.90
C GLY A 114 -13.91 -17.31 19.64
N THR A 115 -13.35 -18.40 20.17
CA THR A 115 -12.04 -18.42 20.83
C THR A 115 -10.93 -19.04 19.98
N ASP A 116 -11.24 -19.48 18.76
CA ASP A 116 -10.28 -20.17 17.89
C ASP A 116 -9.43 -19.15 17.10
N THR A 117 -8.12 -19.22 17.31
CA THR A 117 -7.13 -18.33 16.69
C THR A 117 -6.44 -18.96 15.49
N VAL A 118 -6.72 -20.22 15.17
CA VAL A 118 -5.99 -21.04 14.21
C VAL A 118 -6.85 -21.43 13.02
N ALA A 119 -8.11 -21.82 13.23
CA ALA A 119 -8.96 -22.44 12.19
C ALA A 119 -8.98 -21.64 10.87
N SER A 120 -9.20 -20.33 10.94
CA SER A 120 -9.27 -19.47 9.75
C SER A 120 -7.95 -19.31 8.99
N THR A 121 -6.81 -19.70 9.56
CA THR A 121 -5.49 -19.61 8.89
C THR A 121 -5.30 -20.67 7.80
N TYR A 122 -6.17 -21.68 7.77
CA TYR A 122 -6.20 -22.71 6.74
C TYR A 122 -6.99 -22.21 5.53
N VAL A 123 -6.41 -21.26 4.80
CA VAL A 123 -7.02 -20.60 3.65
C VAL A 123 -6.00 -20.36 2.54
N SER A 124 -6.40 -20.52 1.29
CA SER A 124 -5.57 -20.21 0.12
C SER A 124 -6.46 -19.87 -1.08
N LEU A 125 -5.91 -19.10 -2.02
CA LEU A 125 -6.36 -19.18 -3.41
C LEU A 125 -5.58 -20.30 -4.11
N ASP A 126 -6.22 -21.00 -5.04
CA ASP A 126 -5.61 -21.98 -5.93
C ASP A 126 -6.10 -21.75 -7.36
N LEU A 127 -5.43 -22.34 -8.34
CA LEU A 127 -5.73 -22.16 -9.75
C LEU A 127 -6.06 -23.49 -10.39
N LEU A 128 -7.20 -23.54 -11.09
CA LEU A 128 -7.58 -24.67 -11.95
C LEU A 128 -6.95 -24.46 -13.34
N LEU A 129 -6.30 -25.50 -13.86
CA LEU A 129 -5.67 -25.48 -15.17
C LEU A 129 -6.56 -26.14 -16.24
N ASP A 130 -6.23 -25.89 -17.50
CA ASP A 130 -6.89 -26.45 -18.69
C ASP A 130 -6.90 -27.99 -18.75
N ASP A 131 -5.96 -28.66 -18.09
CA ASP A 131 -5.90 -30.12 -17.97
C ASP A 131 -6.70 -30.68 -16.78
N GLY A 132 -7.41 -29.82 -16.05
CA GLY A 132 -8.20 -30.16 -14.86
C GLY A 132 -7.38 -30.32 -13.58
N SER A 133 -6.05 -30.20 -13.64
CA SER A 133 -5.19 -30.21 -12.47
C SER A 133 -5.18 -28.84 -11.76
N ARG A 134 -4.69 -28.83 -10.53
CA ARG A 134 -4.53 -27.60 -9.72
C ARG A 134 -3.08 -27.27 -9.51
N VAL A 135 -2.78 -25.97 -9.43
CA VAL A 135 -1.40 -25.52 -9.18
C VAL A 135 -0.90 -25.98 -7.81
N SER A 136 -1.76 -26.15 -6.80
CA SER A 136 -1.40 -26.78 -5.53
C SER A 136 -0.80 -28.19 -5.63
N ALA A 137 -1.11 -28.95 -6.69
CA ALA A 137 -0.53 -30.28 -6.94
C ALA A 137 0.86 -30.23 -7.60
N SER A 138 1.37 -29.03 -7.91
CA SER A 138 2.65 -28.83 -8.60
C SER A 138 3.81 -28.48 -7.64
N ALA A 139 4.98 -28.20 -8.21
CA ALA A 139 6.15 -27.69 -7.49
C ALA A 139 6.06 -26.18 -7.16
N ALA A 140 4.97 -25.49 -7.53
CA ALA A 140 4.80 -24.06 -7.24
C ALA A 140 4.82 -23.77 -5.73
N ARG A 141 5.54 -22.73 -5.33
CA ARG A 141 5.66 -22.29 -3.93
C ARG A 141 5.46 -20.78 -3.83
N ASP A 142 4.91 -20.34 -2.70
CA ASP A 142 4.79 -18.93 -2.37
C ASP A 142 6.15 -18.31 -2.02
N GLN A 143 6.17 -17.01 -1.74
CA GLN A 143 7.39 -16.29 -1.40
C GLN A 143 8.09 -16.74 -0.11
N HIS A 144 7.44 -17.62 0.68
CA HIS A 144 7.99 -18.24 1.88
C HIS A 144 8.42 -19.70 1.64
N GLY A 145 8.30 -20.21 0.41
CA GLY A 145 8.61 -21.60 0.08
C GLY A 145 7.49 -22.58 0.39
N ILE A 146 6.25 -22.11 0.59
CA ILE A 146 5.11 -22.94 1.00
C ILE A 146 4.24 -23.29 -0.21
N ALA A 147 3.74 -24.52 -0.28
CA ALA A 147 2.81 -24.92 -1.33
C ALA A 147 1.47 -24.13 -1.25
N LEU A 148 0.79 -24.02 -2.38
CA LEU A 148 -0.60 -23.55 -2.42
C LEU A 148 -1.53 -24.56 -1.75
N GLY A 149 -2.71 -24.09 -1.36
CA GLY A 149 -3.76 -24.90 -0.76
C GLY A 149 -3.90 -24.66 0.75
N ALA A 150 -5.14 -24.76 1.23
CA ALA A 150 -5.51 -24.38 2.59
C ALA A 150 -4.71 -25.11 3.67
N ALA A 151 -4.47 -26.42 3.51
CA ALA A 151 -3.70 -27.23 4.46
C ALA A 151 -2.24 -26.77 4.56
N ALA A 152 -1.56 -26.64 3.42
CA ALA A 152 -0.17 -26.19 3.38
C ALA A 152 0.00 -24.79 3.99
N GLN A 153 -0.93 -23.88 3.71
CA GLN A 153 -0.92 -22.53 4.27
C GLN A 153 -1.13 -22.54 5.79
N GLY A 154 -2.11 -23.30 6.30
CA GLY A 154 -2.32 -23.45 7.74
C GLY A 154 -1.13 -24.07 8.47
N ASP A 155 -0.60 -25.18 7.96
CA ASP A 155 0.53 -25.90 8.56
C ASP A 155 1.82 -25.08 8.58
N SER A 156 1.98 -24.17 7.61
CA SER A 156 3.16 -23.29 7.53
C SER A 156 3.25 -22.25 8.64
N LYS A 157 2.13 -21.91 9.30
CA LYS A 157 2.05 -20.84 10.31
C LYS A 157 2.54 -19.47 9.83
N THR A 158 2.46 -19.22 8.52
CA THR A 158 2.85 -17.93 7.91
C THR A 158 1.69 -16.92 7.87
N LEU A 159 0.47 -17.36 8.21
CA LEU A 159 -0.70 -16.50 8.37
C LEU A 159 -0.99 -16.30 9.86
N TYR A 160 -1.25 -15.05 10.23
CA TYR A 160 -1.63 -14.67 11.59
C TYR A 160 -3.07 -14.17 11.58
N PRO A 161 -3.90 -14.54 12.57
CA PRO A 161 -5.26 -14.03 12.66
C PRO A 161 -5.27 -12.51 12.88
N GLN A 162 -6.33 -11.86 12.39
CA GLN A 162 -6.54 -10.41 12.43
C GLN A 162 -5.46 -9.56 11.77
N GLN A 163 -4.67 -10.16 10.86
CA GLN A 163 -3.54 -9.53 10.22
C GLN A 163 -3.54 -9.80 8.72
N TRP A 164 -3.54 -8.73 7.93
CA TRP A 164 -3.44 -8.82 6.48
C TRP A 164 -2.07 -9.36 6.08
N ALA A 165 -2.02 -10.46 5.33
CA ALA A 165 -0.78 -11.03 4.82
C ALA A 165 -0.86 -11.14 3.30
N ARG A 166 0.23 -10.77 2.62
CA ARG A 166 0.35 -10.98 1.18
C ARG A 166 0.83 -12.40 0.90
N LYS A 167 0.24 -13.04 -0.09
CA LYS A 167 0.71 -14.29 -0.70
C LYS A 167 0.98 -14.06 -2.17
N ALA A 168 2.05 -14.67 -2.68
CA ALA A 168 2.43 -14.56 -4.07
C ALA A 168 3.18 -15.79 -4.55
N VAL A 169 2.82 -16.28 -5.73
CA VAL A 169 3.39 -17.46 -6.38
C VAL A 169 3.78 -17.08 -7.80
N ARG A 170 5.07 -17.19 -8.12
CA ARG A 170 5.57 -17.01 -9.49
C ARG A 170 5.33 -18.29 -10.28
N LEU A 171 4.18 -18.37 -10.94
CA LEU A 171 3.76 -19.53 -11.73
C LEU A 171 4.75 -19.79 -12.88
N GLY A 172 5.23 -18.70 -13.50
CA GLY A 172 6.23 -18.74 -14.55
C GLY A 172 7.58 -19.34 -14.14
N ASP A 173 7.85 -19.54 -12.84
CA ASP A 173 9.10 -20.15 -12.37
C ASP A 173 9.07 -21.67 -12.36
N VAL A 174 7.89 -22.26 -12.54
CA VAL A 174 7.69 -23.71 -12.59
C VAL A 174 7.62 -24.16 -14.05
N PRO A 175 8.64 -24.85 -14.60
CA PRO A 175 8.68 -25.19 -16.02
C PRO A 175 7.46 -25.97 -16.50
N ALA A 176 6.92 -26.87 -15.67
CA ALA A 176 5.75 -27.68 -15.99
C ALA A 176 4.43 -26.89 -16.10
N LEU A 177 4.39 -25.65 -15.59
CA LEU A 177 3.20 -24.79 -15.68
C LEU A 177 3.24 -23.85 -16.90
N ARG A 178 4.41 -23.58 -17.49
CA ARG A 178 4.53 -22.65 -18.62
C ARG A 178 3.73 -23.15 -19.83
N GLY A 179 2.97 -22.25 -20.45
CA GLY A 179 2.10 -22.55 -21.57
C GLY A 179 0.77 -23.21 -21.20
N ARG A 180 0.57 -23.65 -19.95
CA ARG A 180 -0.75 -24.04 -19.44
C ARG A 180 -1.65 -22.82 -19.32
N ARG A 181 -2.96 -23.03 -19.44
CA ARG A 181 -3.96 -21.97 -19.22
C ARG A 181 -4.61 -22.11 -17.85
N VAL A 182 -4.72 -21.00 -17.13
CA VAL A 182 -5.52 -20.89 -15.91
C VAL A 182 -6.97 -20.63 -16.33
N VAL A 183 -7.85 -21.58 -16.01
CA VAL A 183 -9.28 -21.50 -16.35
C VAL A 183 -10.14 -21.00 -15.20
N ALA A 184 -9.63 -21.07 -13.96
CA ALA A 184 -10.33 -20.54 -12.79
C ALA A 184 -9.41 -20.17 -11.64
N VAL A 185 -9.86 -19.21 -10.84
CA VAL A 185 -9.33 -18.94 -9.50
C VAL A 185 -10.32 -19.49 -8.47
N GLU A 186 -9.82 -20.33 -7.56
CA GLU A 186 -10.64 -21.02 -6.55
C GLU A 186 -10.18 -20.64 -5.14
N LEU A 187 -11.13 -20.27 -4.28
CA LEU A 187 -10.93 -20.17 -2.85
C LEU A 187 -10.98 -21.57 -2.23
N GLN A 188 -9.98 -21.91 -1.44
CA GLN A 188 -9.95 -23.10 -0.60
C GLN A 188 -9.87 -22.69 0.86
N VAL A 189 -10.68 -23.37 1.67
CA VAL A 189 -10.57 -23.34 3.13
C VAL A 189 -10.45 -24.76 3.64
N ALA A 190 -9.78 -24.90 4.78
CA ALA A 190 -9.82 -26.09 5.59
C ALA A 190 -9.93 -25.65 7.05
N SER A 191 -10.25 -26.58 7.94
CA SER A 191 -10.06 -26.38 9.36
C SER A 191 -9.90 -27.73 10.02
N ALA A 192 -8.96 -27.80 10.97
CA ALA A 192 -8.86 -28.95 11.85
C ALA A 192 -10.19 -29.12 12.61
N GLU A 193 -10.58 -30.37 12.83
CA GLU A 193 -11.76 -30.74 13.66
C GLU A 193 -13.10 -30.18 13.17
N GLY A 194 -13.17 -29.61 11.96
CA GLY A 194 -14.40 -29.06 11.41
C GLY A 194 -14.80 -27.71 12.03
N ALA A 195 -13.87 -26.96 12.64
CA ALA A 195 -14.16 -25.65 13.22
C ALA A 195 -14.61 -24.62 12.15
N PRO A 196 -15.54 -23.70 12.44
CA PRO A 196 -15.94 -22.66 11.50
C PRO A 196 -14.77 -21.72 11.18
N VAL A 197 -14.75 -21.21 9.95
CA VAL A 197 -13.72 -20.28 9.46
C VAL A 197 -14.34 -19.03 8.89
N SER A 198 -13.65 -17.90 9.06
CA SER A 198 -14.05 -16.59 8.53
C SER A 198 -12.80 -15.78 8.19
N GLY A 199 -12.90 -14.90 7.21
CA GLY A 199 -11.82 -13.98 6.91
C GLY A 199 -12.09 -13.13 5.68
N TRP A 200 -11.04 -12.45 5.23
CA TRP A 200 -11.09 -11.50 4.15
C TRP A 200 -9.99 -11.75 3.13
N ILE A 201 -10.28 -11.51 1.87
CA ILE A 201 -9.35 -11.55 0.74
C ILE A 201 -9.42 -10.21 0.03
N ASP A 202 -8.28 -9.68 -0.36
CA ASP A 202 -8.19 -8.44 -1.12
C ASP A 202 -7.05 -8.52 -2.16
N ASP A 203 -6.95 -7.52 -3.05
CA ASP A 203 -5.88 -7.35 -4.02
C ASP A 203 -5.53 -8.62 -4.81
N VAL A 204 -6.54 -9.35 -5.28
CA VAL A 204 -6.34 -10.56 -6.10
C VAL A 204 -5.82 -10.15 -7.45
N ARG A 205 -4.62 -10.62 -7.79
CA ARG A 205 -3.95 -10.36 -9.06
C ARG A 205 -3.39 -11.64 -9.66
N LEU A 206 -3.76 -11.94 -10.89
CA LEU A 206 -3.20 -12.99 -11.72
C LEU A 206 -2.80 -12.36 -13.07
N ASP A 207 -1.52 -12.02 -13.20
CA ASP A 207 -1.02 -11.20 -14.30
C ASP A 207 0.51 -11.32 -14.42
N ALA A 208 1.09 -10.75 -15.48
CA ALA A 208 2.53 -10.60 -15.62
C ALA A 208 3.07 -9.63 -14.55
N GLN A 209 4.04 -10.10 -13.75
CA GLN A 209 4.79 -9.28 -12.81
C GLN A 209 6.28 -9.39 -13.11
N PRO A 210 6.84 -8.46 -13.89
CA PRO A 210 8.26 -8.42 -14.20
C PRO A 210 9.09 -8.44 -12.91
N ARG A 211 10.24 -9.11 -12.96
CA ARG A 211 11.18 -9.06 -11.84
C ARG A 211 11.77 -7.67 -11.72
N SER A 212 11.76 -7.13 -10.50
CA SER A 212 12.62 -6.00 -10.17
C SER A 212 14.07 -6.47 -10.31
N ALA A 213 14.88 -5.71 -11.06
CA ALA A 213 16.32 -5.92 -11.23
C ALA A 213 17.09 -4.87 -10.43
N PRO A 214 17.19 -5.02 -9.09
CA PRO A 214 17.97 -4.11 -8.25
C PRO A 214 19.43 -4.10 -8.70
N GLN A 215 20.02 -2.91 -8.75
CA GLN A 215 21.37 -2.71 -9.28
C GLN A 215 22.42 -2.81 -8.16
N ARG A 216 22.02 -2.59 -6.91
CA ARG A 216 22.90 -2.60 -5.73
C ARG A 216 22.26 -3.36 -4.57
N PRO A 217 23.05 -3.90 -3.62
CA PRO A 217 22.52 -4.56 -2.43
C PRO A 217 21.50 -3.72 -1.65
N SER A 218 21.71 -2.41 -1.57
CA SER A 218 20.81 -1.47 -0.89
C SER A 218 19.44 -1.32 -1.58
N ASP A 219 19.31 -1.66 -2.86
CA ASP A 219 18.05 -1.58 -3.60
C ASP A 219 17.07 -2.69 -3.18
N TRP A 220 17.57 -3.76 -2.55
CA TRP A 220 16.76 -4.82 -1.93
C TRP A 220 16.16 -4.42 -0.58
N VAL A 221 16.65 -3.34 0.04
CA VAL A 221 16.25 -2.96 1.40
C VAL A 221 15.01 -2.07 1.35
N LEU A 222 13.92 -2.54 1.93
CA LEU A 222 12.71 -1.75 2.16
C LEU A 222 12.68 -1.27 3.61
N THR A 223 12.75 0.04 3.83
CA THR A 223 12.71 0.62 5.18
C THR A 223 11.31 0.55 5.81
N THR A 224 10.28 0.27 5.02
CA THR A 224 8.91 0.08 5.49
C THR A 224 8.63 -1.34 6.02
N ARG A 225 9.57 -2.29 5.90
CA ARG A 225 9.37 -3.64 6.42
C ARG A 225 9.22 -3.62 7.94
N GLY A 226 8.13 -4.19 8.45
CA GLY A 226 7.82 -4.27 9.88
C GLY A 226 7.07 -3.06 10.45
N THR A 227 6.61 -2.14 9.59
CA THR A 227 5.88 -0.92 9.97
C THR A 227 4.35 -1.10 10.09
N GLN A 228 3.81 -2.24 9.66
CA GLN A 228 2.42 -2.60 9.91
C GLN A 228 2.30 -3.23 11.30
N ALA A 229 2.50 -2.39 12.32
CA ALA A 229 2.63 -2.79 13.70
C ALA A 229 2.14 -1.67 14.64
N ASN A 230 1.67 -2.06 15.82
CA ASN A 230 1.25 -1.15 16.88
C ASN A 230 1.46 -1.81 18.26
N GLY A 231 0.89 -1.21 19.32
CA GLY A 231 0.98 -1.75 20.68
C GLY A 231 0.28 -3.11 20.88
N THR A 232 -0.66 -3.47 20.01
CA THR A 232 -1.41 -4.74 20.07
C THR A 232 -0.69 -5.86 19.34
N PHE A 233 -0.12 -5.58 18.17
CA PHE A 233 0.56 -6.59 17.35
C PHE A 233 1.82 -6.05 16.68
N SER A 234 2.93 -6.79 16.83
CA SER A 234 4.20 -6.43 16.21
C SER A 234 4.49 -7.28 14.98
N ARG A 235 4.88 -6.61 13.90
CA ARG A 235 5.57 -7.20 12.73
C ARG A 235 7.04 -6.79 12.64
N GLY A 236 7.57 -6.24 13.73
CA GLY A 236 8.92 -5.67 13.81
C GLY A 236 8.93 -4.40 14.64
N ASN A 237 7.84 -3.62 14.63
CA ASN A 237 7.76 -2.30 15.28
C ASN A 237 8.83 -1.32 14.75
N ASN A 238 9.09 -1.41 13.44
CA ASN A 238 10.03 -0.53 12.76
C ASN A 238 9.33 0.76 12.30
N PHE A 239 10.13 1.78 11.97
CA PHE A 239 9.70 2.94 11.17
C PHE A 239 10.64 3.09 9.95
N PRO A 240 10.23 3.80 8.88
CA PRO A 240 11.04 3.98 7.68
C PRO A 240 12.25 4.93 7.87
N ALA A 241 13.28 4.46 8.58
CA ALA A 241 14.51 5.22 8.78
C ALA A 241 15.32 5.32 7.47
N THR A 242 15.54 6.56 7.04
CA THR A 242 16.46 6.93 5.95
C THR A 242 17.71 7.53 6.60
N ALA A 243 18.78 6.75 6.61
CA ALA A 243 20.01 7.07 7.34
C ALA A 243 21.23 6.37 6.73
N VAL A 244 22.42 6.90 7.01
CA VAL A 244 23.68 6.17 6.83
C VAL A 244 23.86 5.12 7.93
N PRO A 245 24.67 4.07 7.73
CA PRO A 245 24.96 3.10 8.78
C PRO A 245 25.50 3.80 10.04
N HIS A 246 24.87 3.53 11.20
CA HIS A 246 25.19 4.15 12.48
C HIS A 246 25.09 5.68 12.52
N GLY A 247 24.28 6.27 11.62
CA GLY A 247 24.08 7.71 11.56
C GLY A 247 23.58 8.30 12.89
N PHE A 248 24.09 9.47 13.26
CA PHE A 248 23.60 10.21 14.41
C PHE A 248 22.11 10.57 14.26
N ASN A 249 21.71 11.08 13.10
CA ASN A 249 20.33 11.47 12.79
C ASN A 249 19.65 10.48 11.84
N PHE A 250 18.45 10.00 12.21
CA PHE A 250 17.57 9.27 11.29
C PHE A 250 16.48 10.18 10.77
N TRP A 251 16.20 10.10 9.46
CA TRP A 251 15.14 10.86 8.82
C TRP A 251 14.00 9.94 8.40
N THR A 252 12.76 10.29 8.71
CA THR A 252 11.62 9.39 8.51
C THR A 252 10.35 10.15 8.13
N PRO A 253 9.48 9.57 7.29
CA PRO A 253 8.08 9.98 7.24
C PRO A 253 7.37 9.67 8.56
N VAL A 254 6.36 10.48 8.89
CA VAL A 254 5.59 10.38 10.15
C VAL A 254 4.10 10.45 9.83
N THR A 255 3.34 9.45 10.30
CA THR A 255 1.87 9.43 10.18
C THR A 255 1.18 10.01 11.41
N ASP A 256 1.88 10.05 12.55
CA ASP A 256 1.41 10.63 13.81
C ASP A 256 2.47 11.58 14.38
N ALA A 257 2.36 12.86 14.02
CA ALA A 257 3.31 13.90 14.39
C ALA A 257 3.28 14.27 15.88
N GLY A 258 2.35 13.71 16.65
CA GLY A 258 2.30 13.85 18.11
C GLY A 258 2.81 12.65 18.89
N ALA A 259 3.16 11.55 18.22
CA ALA A 259 3.64 10.36 18.88
C ALA A 259 5.15 10.43 19.16
N LEU A 260 5.52 10.07 20.38
CA LEU A 260 6.90 9.68 20.71
C LEU A 260 7.10 8.17 20.62
N ASN A 261 6.07 7.36 20.34
CA ASN A 261 6.14 5.89 20.30
C ASN A 261 5.94 5.33 18.88
N TRP A 262 4.72 5.15 18.39
CA TRP A 262 4.50 4.72 17.01
C TRP A 262 4.34 5.93 16.10
N LEU A 263 5.47 6.53 15.70
CA LEU A 263 5.51 7.72 14.83
C LEU A 263 5.01 7.42 13.40
N TYR A 264 5.08 6.16 12.97
CA TYR A 264 4.65 5.73 11.66
C TYR A 264 3.85 4.43 11.75
N ARG A 265 2.68 4.41 11.11
CA ARG A 265 1.81 3.23 10.98
C ARG A 265 1.45 3.00 9.53
N TRP A 266 1.64 1.77 9.06
CA TRP A 266 1.51 1.43 7.64
C TRP A 266 0.14 1.77 7.02
N ASN A 267 -0.96 1.28 7.58
CA ASN A 267 -2.30 1.58 7.07
C ASN A 267 -3.38 1.68 8.15
N GLU A 268 -3.01 1.63 9.43
CA GLU A 268 -3.96 1.76 10.55
C GLU A 268 -4.65 3.13 10.58
N GLN A 269 -3.89 4.19 10.28
CA GLN A 269 -4.34 5.58 10.36
C GLN A 269 -4.64 6.20 8.99
N ASN A 270 -4.96 5.37 8.00
CA ASN A 270 -5.37 5.87 6.68
C ASN A 270 -6.63 6.75 6.78
N ASP A 271 -6.81 7.62 5.78
CA ASP A 271 -7.94 8.55 5.69
C ASP A 271 -9.28 7.81 5.44
N ALA A 272 -10.36 8.57 5.26
CA ALA A 272 -11.69 7.99 5.00
C ALA A 272 -11.81 7.23 3.68
N ARG A 273 -10.87 7.42 2.75
CA ARG A 273 -10.76 6.71 1.46
C ARG A 273 -9.71 5.59 1.51
N ASN A 274 -9.27 5.23 2.72
CA ASN A 274 -8.19 4.29 2.97
C ASN A 274 -6.84 4.69 2.34
N ARG A 275 -6.56 5.99 2.22
CA ARG A 275 -5.28 6.51 1.73
C ARG A 275 -4.30 6.75 2.88
N PRO A 276 -3.02 6.36 2.76
CA PRO A 276 -2.01 6.75 3.74
C PRO A 276 -1.79 8.26 3.72
N GLN A 277 -1.51 8.83 4.89
CA GLN A 277 -1.26 10.25 5.06
C GLN A 277 -0.01 10.49 5.91
N LEU A 278 0.78 11.49 5.53
CA LEU A 278 1.90 11.97 6.36
C LEU A 278 1.54 13.29 7.01
N GLN A 279 1.84 13.42 8.29
CA GLN A 279 1.68 14.64 9.07
C GLN A 279 2.99 15.43 9.18
N ALA A 280 4.13 14.77 8.94
CA ALA A 280 5.46 15.37 8.93
C ALA A 280 6.49 14.47 8.21
N LEU A 281 7.60 15.09 7.82
CA LEU A 281 8.91 14.44 7.67
C LEU A 281 9.73 14.87 8.89
N ALA A 282 10.41 13.93 9.55
CA ALA A 282 11.02 14.20 10.84
C ALA A 282 12.44 13.67 10.97
N LEU A 283 13.21 14.35 11.81
CA LEU A 283 14.39 13.82 12.47
C LEU A 283 13.95 13.01 13.69
N SER A 284 14.47 11.80 13.83
CA SER A 284 14.17 10.85 14.91
C SER A 284 15.45 10.20 15.44
N HIS A 285 15.44 9.86 16.73
CA HIS A 285 16.44 9.02 17.38
C HIS A 285 15.81 7.80 18.06
N GLN A 286 14.57 7.47 17.68
CA GLN A 286 13.82 6.42 18.32
C GLN A 286 14.49 5.05 18.10
N PRO A 287 14.81 4.29 19.17
CA PRO A 287 15.33 2.93 19.01
C PRO A 287 14.20 1.89 19.00
N SER A 288 13.06 2.19 19.61
CA SER A 288 11.84 1.37 19.60
C SER A 288 10.65 2.20 20.11
N PRO A 289 9.39 1.80 19.79
CA PRO A 289 8.21 2.48 20.30
C PRO A 289 8.11 2.48 21.83
N TRP A 290 8.70 1.48 22.50
CA TRP A 290 8.66 1.34 23.95
C TRP A 290 9.60 2.32 24.67
N MET A 291 10.78 2.58 24.10
CA MET A 291 11.74 3.55 24.62
C MET A 291 11.29 4.98 24.29
N GLY A 292 10.61 5.12 23.16
CA GLY A 292 10.15 6.38 22.64
C GLY A 292 11.26 7.21 21.99
N ASP A 293 10.86 8.34 21.41
CA ASP A 293 11.74 9.23 20.64
C ASP A 293 12.32 10.38 21.50
N ARG A 294 13.36 11.02 20.97
CA ARG A 294 14.00 12.19 21.56
C ARG A 294 14.59 13.09 20.48
N GLN A 295 14.76 14.35 20.85
CA GLN A 295 15.38 15.42 20.07
C GLN A 295 14.78 15.48 18.66
N THR A 296 13.45 15.40 18.57
CA THR A 296 12.74 15.40 17.30
C THR A 296 12.71 16.80 16.69
N PHE A 297 12.60 16.86 15.38
CA PHE A 297 12.32 18.09 14.62
C PHE A 297 11.55 17.73 13.36
N GLN A 298 10.52 18.49 13.02
CA GLN A 298 9.58 18.15 11.95
C GLN A 298 9.53 19.25 10.90
N VAL A 299 9.37 18.84 9.64
CA VAL A 299 9.08 19.72 8.51
C VAL A 299 7.93 19.13 7.69
N MET A 300 7.02 19.97 7.23
CA MET A 300 5.93 19.58 6.34
C MET A 300 5.73 20.62 5.22
N PRO A 301 5.75 20.24 3.94
CA PRO A 301 5.45 21.16 2.86
C PRO A 301 3.95 21.46 2.77
N SER A 302 3.60 22.66 2.34
CA SER A 302 2.20 23.07 2.11
C SER A 302 2.11 23.96 0.88
N ALA A 303 1.06 23.73 0.07
CA ALA A 303 0.70 24.56 -1.08
C ALA A 303 -0.42 25.56 -0.76
N SER A 304 -0.86 25.64 0.50
CA SER A 304 -1.90 26.57 0.94
C SER A 304 -1.43 28.02 0.79
N ARG A 305 -2.35 28.91 0.40
CA ARG A 305 -2.06 30.34 0.34
C ARG A 305 -1.93 30.94 1.72
N GLY A 306 -0.94 31.80 1.93
CA GLY A 306 -0.69 32.48 3.20
C GLY A 306 -0.11 31.55 4.27
N VAL A 307 -0.62 31.68 5.51
CA VAL A 307 -0.12 30.90 6.65
C VAL A 307 -0.58 29.45 6.53
N PRO A 308 0.34 28.46 6.48
CA PRO A 308 -0.04 27.06 6.41
C PRO A 308 -0.75 26.60 7.68
N GLU A 309 -1.67 25.63 7.53
CA GLU A 309 -2.35 24.99 8.66
C GLU A 309 -1.35 24.28 9.58
N ALA A 310 -1.45 24.56 10.88
CA ALA A 310 -0.53 24.03 11.88
C ALA A 310 -1.06 22.73 12.51
N ASP A 311 -2.38 22.51 12.53
CA ASP A 311 -2.98 21.30 13.05
C ASP A 311 -2.49 20.07 12.27
N ARG A 312 -2.01 19.07 13.00
CA ARG A 312 -1.35 17.88 12.45
C ARG A 312 -2.25 17.04 11.57
N ALA A 313 -3.53 16.90 11.93
CA ALA A 313 -4.48 16.13 11.16
C ALA A 313 -4.91 16.90 9.90
N LYS A 314 -5.14 18.20 10.01
CA LYS A 314 -5.58 19.03 8.88
C LYS A 314 -4.46 19.31 7.86
N ARG A 315 -3.19 19.38 8.29
CA ARG A 315 -2.05 19.56 7.39
C ARG A 315 -1.61 18.27 6.69
N ALA A 316 -2.18 17.13 7.06
CA ALA A 316 -1.74 15.83 6.58
C ALA A 316 -1.92 15.70 5.06
N LEU A 317 -0.91 15.17 4.38
CA LEU A 317 -0.96 14.98 2.93
C LEU A 317 -1.10 13.50 2.59
N ALA A 318 -2.14 13.18 1.83
CA ALA A 318 -2.40 11.84 1.30
C ALA A 318 -1.47 11.50 0.12
N PHE A 319 -1.13 10.22 -0.04
CA PHE A 319 -0.29 9.73 -1.13
C PHE A 319 -0.61 8.28 -1.51
N SER A 320 -0.04 7.79 -2.62
CA SER A 320 -0.07 6.37 -2.99
C SER A 320 1.23 5.69 -2.63
N ARG A 321 1.18 4.42 -2.21
CA ARG A 321 2.39 3.60 -2.02
C ARG A 321 3.17 3.38 -3.32
N ASP A 322 2.50 3.41 -4.46
CA ASP A 322 3.15 3.37 -5.79
C ASP A 322 4.01 4.61 -6.07
N HIS A 323 3.77 5.69 -5.33
CA HIS A 323 4.46 6.97 -5.43
C HIS A 323 5.37 7.23 -4.23
N GLU A 324 5.72 6.19 -3.48
CA GLU A 324 6.65 6.23 -2.35
C GLU A 324 7.89 5.38 -2.62
N LEU A 325 9.06 6.01 -2.51
CA LEU A 325 10.36 5.34 -2.49
C LEU A 325 10.90 5.39 -1.06
N ALA A 326 10.83 4.27 -0.37
CA ALA A 326 11.39 4.11 0.98
C ALA A 326 12.66 3.25 0.93
N ARG A 327 13.84 3.90 0.91
CA ARG A 327 15.16 3.25 0.88
C ARG A 327 16.08 3.84 1.95
N PRO A 328 17.09 3.10 2.45
CA PRO A 328 17.99 3.62 3.49
C PRO A 328 18.71 4.91 3.07
N TYR A 329 19.09 5.01 1.79
CA TYR A 329 19.83 6.13 1.23
C TYR A 329 18.94 7.25 0.67
N ARG A 330 17.63 7.03 0.56
CA ARG A 330 16.70 8.01 -0.01
C ARG A 330 15.26 7.72 0.37
N TYR A 331 14.58 8.73 0.90
CA TYR A 331 13.13 8.78 0.95
C TYR A 331 12.62 9.69 -0.16
N GLU A 332 11.58 9.30 -0.88
CA GLU A 332 10.85 10.19 -1.80
C GLU A 332 9.36 9.85 -1.79
N VAL A 333 8.52 10.86 -1.82
CA VAL A 333 7.07 10.72 -1.90
C VAL A 333 6.48 11.79 -2.81
N GLN A 334 5.50 11.39 -3.63
CA GLN A 334 4.65 12.30 -4.38
C GLN A 334 3.24 12.24 -3.78
N PHE A 335 2.80 13.36 -3.22
CA PHE A 335 1.48 13.52 -2.62
C PHE A 335 0.39 13.73 -3.68
N ASP A 336 -0.83 13.36 -3.32
CA ASP A 336 -2.02 13.42 -4.19
C ASP A 336 -2.36 14.85 -4.64
N ASN A 337 -1.91 15.86 -3.89
CA ASN A 337 -2.10 17.27 -4.22
C ASN A 337 -1.01 17.86 -5.14
N GLY A 338 -0.09 17.03 -5.65
CA GLY A 338 0.97 17.45 -6.56
C GLY A 338 2.28 17.87 -5.89
N ILE A 339 2.35 17.96 -4.56
CA ILE A 339 3.62 18.21 -3.85
C ILE A 339 4.51 16.96 -3.91
N GLY A 340 5.79 17.14 -4.23
CA GLY A 340 6.82 16.11 -4.09
C GLY A 340 7.81 16.44 -2.98
N ALA A 341 8.25 15.45 -2.22
CA ALA A 341 9.30 15.60 -1.21
C ALA A 341 10.35 14.48 -1.34
N ALA A 342 11.63 14.80 -1.16
CA ALA A 342 12.71 13.83 -1.12
C ALA A 342 13.75 14.19 -0.05
N ILE A 343 14.36 13.15 0.56
CA ILE A 343 15.36 13.26 1.63
C ILE A 343 16.57 12.41 1.25
N ALA A 344 17.77 12.98 1.34
CA ALA A 344 19.04 12.25 1.25
C ALA A 344 19.87 12.50 2.53
N PRO A 345 20.16 11.48 3.33
CA PRO A 345 20.81 11.64 4.63
C PRO A 345 22.33 11.66 4.53
N THR A 346 22.95 12.31 5.50
CA THR A 346 24.33 12.09 5.95
C THR A 346 24.27 11.63 7.41
N ASP A 347 25.41 11.56 8.08
CA ASP A 347 25.49 11.20 9.50
C ASP A 347 24.71 12.20 10.41
N HIS A 348 24.95 13.50 10.26
CA HIS A 348 24.36 14.55 11.11
C HIS A 348 23.42 15.52 10.38
N ALA A 349 23.30 15.44 9.05
CA ALA A 349 22.46 16.35 8.26
C ALA A 349 21.66 15.58 7.20
N ALA A 350 20.72 16.25 6.53
CA ALA A 350 20.11 15.75 5.31
C ALA A 350 19.83 16.89 4.33
N LEU A 351 19.80 16.55 3.05
CA LEU A 351 19.27 17.42 2.01
C LEU A 351 17.79 17.09 1.78
N PHE A 352 16.95 18.10 1.90
CA PHE A 352 15.53 18.03 1.54
C PHE A 352 15.31 18.70 0.19
N ARG A 353 14.52 18.08 -0.68
CA ARG A 353 14.04 18.68 -1.91
C ARG A 353 12.53 18.62 -1.97
N PHE A 354 11.91 19.80 -2.01
CA PHE A 354 10.47 19.96 -2.18
C PHE A 354 10.16 20.46 -3.60
N ARG A 355 9.13 19.87 -4.22
CA ARG A 355 8.57 20.31 -5.50
C ARG A 355 7.12 20.71 -5.24
N PHE A 356 6.76 21.93 -5.63
CA PHE A 356 5.42 22.46 -5.46
C PHE A 356 4.72 22.54 -6.84
N PRO A 357 3.39 22.35 -6.89
CA PRO A 357 2.63 22.60 -8.11
C PRO A 357 2.66 24.09 -8.47
N ASP A 358 2.47 24.42 -9.75
CA ASP A 358 2.52 25.81 -10.26
C ASP A 358 1.50 26.76 -9.61
N LYS A 359 0.43 26.20 -9.01
CA LYS A 359 -0.63 26.95 -8.34
C LYS A 359 -0.52 26.78 -6.83
N GLY A 360 -0.36 27.89 -6.12
CA GLY A 360 -0.29 27.95 -4.66
C GLY A 360 0.95 28.69 -4.18
N ASP A 361 1.10 28.79 -2.86
CA ASP A 361 2.32 29.32 -2.27
C ASP A 361 3.24 28.14 -1.90
N ALA A 362 4.56 28.32 -1.96
CA ALA A 362 5.52 27.31 -1.55
C ALA A 362 5.89 27.52 -0.07
N ASN A 363 5.17 26.82 0.83
CA ASN A 363 5.37 26.95 2.27
C ASN A 363 6.05 25.72 2.87
N LEU A 364 6.90 25.95 3.85
CA LEU A 364 7.43 24.93 4.76
C LEU A 364 6.96 25.23 6.18
N LEU A 365 6.25 24.27 6.77
CA LEU A 365 5.89 24.30 8.17
C LEU A 365 6.98 23.59 8.97
N PHE A 366 7.50 24.23 10.01
CA PHE A 366 8.42 23.64 10.97
C PHE A 366 7.70 23.41 12.29
N ASP A 367 7.87 22.22 12.87
CA ASP A 367 7.19 21.80 14.09
C ASP A 367 8.09 20.89 14.94
N ASN A 368 7.61 20.55 16.12
CA ASN A 368 8.19 19.53 16.97
C ASN A 368 7.06 18.66 17.55
N VAL A 369 7.38 17.48 18.09
CA VAL A 369 6.36 16.57 18.65
C VAL A 369 5.61 17.24 19.83
N ASP A 370 6.25 18.16 20.54
CA ASP A 370 5.64 18.97 21.59
C ASP A 370 6.31 20.35 21.72
N ALA A 371 5.86 21.14 22.69
CA ALA A 371 6.33 22.51 22.91
C ALA A 371 7.76 22.62 23.49
N ARG A 372 8.50 21.51 23.65
CA ARG A 372 9.88 21.52 24.18
C ARG A 372 10.89 21.78 23.06
N GLY A 373 10.79 22.95 22.46
CA GLY A 373 11.72 23.42 21.42
C GLY A 373 11.56 24.91 21.17
N GLY A 374 12.35 25.42 20.25
CA GLY A 374 12.27 26.81 19.80
C GLY A 374 12.85 26.95 18.40
N LEU A 375 12.35 27.92 17.64
CA LEU A 375 12.83 28.21 16.29
C LEU A 375 12.88 29.72 16.07
N THR A 376 13.83 30.15 15.25
CA THR A 376 13.97 31.51 14.75
C THR A 376 14.21 31.43 13.25
N LEU A 377 13.46 32.23 12.50
CA LEU A 377 13.62 32.37 11.06
C LEU A 377 14.25 33.74 10.79
N ASP A 378 15.39 33.74 10.12
CA ASP A 378 16.00 34.96 9.61
C ASP A 378 15.74 35.06 8.11
N ALA A 379 14.85 35.99 7.74
CA ALA A 379 14.47 36.20 6.35
C ALA A 379 15.62 36.77 5.50
N ALA A 380 16.59 37.47 6.10
CA ALA A 380 17.69 38.09 5.37
C ALA A 380 18.74 37.05 4.95
N SER A 381 19.08 36.13 5.85
CA SER A 381 20.01 35.02 5.58
C SER A 381 19.31 33.76 5.05
N GLN A 382 17.97 33.75 4.99
CA GLN A 382 17.14 32.59 4.66
C GLN A 382 17.48 31.36 5.51
N THR A 383 17.85 31.58 6.77
CA THR A 383 18.32 30.55 7.69
C THR A 383 17.26 30.28 8.76
N LEU A 384 17.01 29.00 9.03
CA LEU A 384 16.34 28.55 10.25
C LEU A 384 17.39 28.18 11.28
N SER A 385 17.22 28.66 12.52
CA SER A 385 17.98 28.17 13.68
C SER A 385 17.02 27.80 14.79
N GLY A 386 17.24 26.66 15.44
CA GLY A 386 16.34 26.16 16.47
C GLY A 386 17.00 25.19 17.43
N TYR A 387 16.21 24.73 18.37
CA TYR A 387 16.58 23.68 19.31
C TYR A 387 15.39 22.80 19.67
N THR A 388 15.70 21.58 20.12
CA THR A 388 14.72 20.61 20.63
C THR A 388 15.23 20.01 21.93
N ASP A 389 14.38 20.07 22.94
CA ASP A 389 14.54 19.42 24.26
C ASP A 389 13.53 18.25 24.41
N THR A 390 12.79 17.93 23.35
CA THR A 390 11.82 16.84 23.33
C THR A 390 12.50 15.53 23.67
N ARG A 391 11.91 14.78 24.60
CA ARG A 391 12.42 13.47 25.02
C ARG A 391 11.32 12.64 25.64
N SER A 392 11.30 11.36 25.33
CA SER A 392 10.47 10.38 26.04
C SER A 392 10.90 10.26 27.51
N GLY A 393 10.06 9.65 28.34
CA GLY A 393 10.38 9.41 29.75
C GLY A 393 11.59 8.50 29.98
N LEU A 394 11.96 7.67 29.00
CA LEU A 394 13.08 6.72 29.08
C LEU A 394 14.37 7.24 28.41
N SER A 395 14.35 8.46 27.89
CA SER A 395 15.49 9.10 27.24
C SER A 395 16.45 9.75 28.24
N ASN A 396 16.97 8.94 29.18
CA ASN A 396 17.91 9.39 30.20
C ASN A 396 19.19 9.92 29.55
N GLY A 397 19.63 11.11 30.00
CA GLY A 397 20.83 11.77 29.47
C GLY A 397 20.60 12.56 28.16
N ALA A 398 19.39 12.56 27.60
CA ALA A 398 19.09 13.40 26.43
C ALA A 398 19.15 14.89 26.79
N THR A 399 20.10 15.60 26.18
CA THR A 399 20.30 17.05 26.30
C THR A 399 19.66 17.78 25.13
N ARG A 400 19.75 19.11 25.13
CA ARG A 400 19.33 19.94 24.01
C ARG A 400 20.08 19.56 22.73
N MET A 401 19.35 19.40 21.62
CA MET A 401 19.93 19.37 20.28
C MET A 401 19.60 20.68 19.56
N TYR A 402 20.56 21.20 18.79
CA TYR A 402 20.37 22.38 17.96
C TYR A 402 20.15 21.96 16.50
N VAL A 403 19.32 22.71 15.78
CA VAL A 403 19.00 22.48 14.37
C VAL A 403 19.26 23.76 13.60
N VAL A 404 19.83 23.63 12.41
CA VAL A 404 19.99 24.71 11.43
C VAL A 404 19.54 24.19 10.06
N ALA A 405 18.86 25.01 9.26
CA ALA A 405 18.41 24.65 7.91
C ALA A 405 18.47 25.84 6.96
#